data_AF-A0A1J5G091-F1
#
_entry.id   AF-A0A1J5G091-F1
#
_cell.length_a   1.000
_cell.length_b   1.000
_cell.length_c   1.000
_cell.angle_alpha   90.00
_cell.angle_beta   90.00
_cell.angle_gamma   90.00
#
_symmetry.space_group_name_H-M   'P 1'
#
loop_
_entity.id
_entity.type
_entity.pdbx_description
1 polymer ?
#
loop_
_entity_poly.entity_id
_entity_poly.type
_entity_poly.pdbx_seq_one_letter_code
_entity_poly.pdbx_strand_id
1 'polypeptide(L)'
;MERTSLFYLANLGSEINRIFTLKEKGLMKESDEVLDRATAIIEILEKHPDIKGRTQEIEMLASYLGQSINQEMVDLSKKEWQAYFAPYATRLFSINQ
;
A
#
# COMPACT_ATOMS: atom_id res chain seq x y z
N MET A 1 17.12 -7.94 -14.10
CA MET A 1 17.14 -7.67 -12.65
C MET A 1 15.77 -8.03 -12.11
N GLU A 2 15.73 -8.88 -11.10
CA GLU A 2 14.51 -9.15 -10.35
C GLU A 2 14.11 -7.89 -9.57
N ARG A 3 12.82 -7.58 -9.51
CA ARG A 3 12.33 -6.41 -8.75
C ARG A 3 12.37 -6.76 -7.27
N THR A 4 12.95 -5.90 -6.45
CA THR A 4 13.05 -6.11 -5.00
C THR A 4 11.73 -5.84 -4.29
N SER A 5 11.59 -6.34 -3.06
CA SER A 5 10.51 -5.96 -2.14
C SER A 5 10.37 -4.44 -2.00
N LEU A 6 11.48 -3.70 -1.96
CA LEU A 6 11.50 -2.23 -1.92
C LEU A 6 10.89 -1.58 -3.17
N PHE A 7 11.14 -2.14 -4.35
CA PHE A 7 10.56 -1.63 -5.59
C PHE A 7 9.03 -1.72 -5.55
N TYR A 8 8.51 -2.87 -5.13
CA TYR A 8 7.07 -3.08 -5.01
C TYR A 8 6.46 -2.20 -3.91
N LEU A 9 7.15 -2.03 -2.78
CA LEU A 9 6.68 -1.16 -1.71
C LEU A 9 6.59 0.31 -2.16
N ALA A 10 7.58 0.80 -2.88
CA ALA A 10 7.56 2.16 -3.41
C ALA A 10 6.37 2.38 -4.37
N ASN A 11 6.10 1.40 -5.24
CA ASN A 11 4.94 1.44 -6.13
C ASN A 11 3.62 1.39 -5.35
N LEU A 12 3.52 0.57 -4.30
CA LEU A 12 2.34 0.52 -3.43
C LEU A 12 2.04 1.90 -2.82
N GLY A 13 3.06 2.57 -2.30
CA GLY A 13 2.92 3.93 -1.77
C GLY A 13 2.48 4.95 -2.83
N SER A 14 2.93 4.79 -4.08
CA SER A 14 2.51 5.65 -5.21
C SER A 14 1.04 5.43 -5.58
N GLU A 15 0.62 4.18 -5.75
CA GLU A 15 -0.76 3.84 -6.11
C GLU A 15 -1.74 4.28 -5.01
N ILE A 16 -1.40 4.12 -3.73
CA ILE A 16 -2.29 4.54 -2.65
C ILE A 16 -2.43 6.06 -2.56
N ASN A 17 -1.35 6.83 -2.77
CA ASN A 17 -1.48 8.29 -2.92
C ASN A 17 -2.40 8.66 -4.09
N ARG A 18 -2.32 7.91 -5.19
CA ARG A 18 -3.17 8.12 -6.38
C ARG A 18 -4.65 7.80 -6.09
N ILE A 19 -4.95 6.76 -5.32
CA ILE A 19 -6.31 6.45 -4.84
C ILE A 19 -6.90 7.68 -4.13
N PHE A 20 -6.19 8.22 -3.14
CA PHE A 20 -6.66 9.39 -2.39
C PHE A 20 -6.91 10.59 -3.30
N THR A 21 -5.97 10.91 -4.21
CA THR A 21 -6.12 12.03 -5.14
C THR A 21 -7.29 11.85 -6.12
N LEU A 22 -7.60 10.63 -6.54
CA LEU A 22 -8.74 10.38 -7.42
C LEU A 22 -10.07 10.45 -6.68
N LYS A 23 -10.14 9.92 -5.46
CA LYS A 23 -11.30 10.07 -4.57
C LYS A 23 -11.60 11.54 -4.26
N GLU A 24 -10.57 12.33 -3.92
CA GLU A 24 -10.67 13.79 -3.71
C GLU A 24 -11.24 14.53 -4.93
N LYS A 25 -11.00 14.01 -6.13
CA LYS A 25 -11.49 14.57 -7.41
C LYS A 25 -12.85 14.01 -7.83
N GLY A 26 -13.44 13.09 -7.07
CA GLY A 26 -14.69 12.40 -7.43
C GLY A 26 -14.55 11.38 -8.58
N LEU A 27 -13.31 11.02 -8.95
CA LEU A 27 -12.99 10.08 -10.02
C LEU A 27 -12.98 8.64 -9.49
N MET A 28 -14.17 8.15 -9.12
CA MET A 28 -14.31 6.87 -8.39
C MET A 28 -13.92 5.66 -9.25
N LYS A 29 -14.30 5.63 -10.53
CA LYS A 29 -13.96 4.50 -11.42
C LYS A 29 -12.45 4.36 -11.59
N GLU A 30 -11.75 5.46 -11.81
CA GLU A 30 -10.30 5.49 -11.93
C GLU A 30 -9.64 5.10 -10.61
N SER A 31 -10.23 5.49 -9.48
CA SER A 31 -9.77 5.05 -8.15
C SER A 31 -9.87 3.53 -7.99
N ASP A 32 -10.93 2.89 -8.49
CA ASP A 32 -11.09 1.44 -8.42
C ASP A 32 -10.05 0.71 -9.27
N GLU A 33 -9.75 1.20 -10.47
CA GLU A 33 -8.68 0.65 -11.31
C GLU A 33 -7.29 0.77 -10.65
N VAL A 34 -7.06 1.83 -9.88
CA VAL A 34 -5.82 2.05 -9.13
C VAL A 34 -5.75 1.13 -7.91
N LEU A 35 -6.89 0.89 -7.27
CA LEU A 35 -6.99 -0.07 -6.18
C LEU A 35 -6.63 -1.48 -6.64
N ASP A 36 -7.15 -1.94 -7.78
CA ASP A 36 -6.83 -3.27 -8.29
C ASP A 36 -5.32 -3.47 -8.46
N ARG A 37 -4.61 -2.42 -8.91
CA ARG A 37 -3.14 -2.43 -8.98
C ARG A 37 -2.48 -2.46 -7.61
N ALA A 38 -2.96 -1.68 -6.65
CA ALA A 38 -2.44 -1.69 -5.28
C ALA A 38 -2.59 -3.07 -4.63
N THR A 39 -3.75 -3.71 -4.81
CA THR A 39 -4.02 -5.09 -4.34
C THR A 39 -3.07 -6.08 -4.99
N ALA A 40 -2.88 -6.02 -6.31
CA ALA A 40 -1.93 -6.90 -7.00
C ALA A 40 -0.49 -6.73 -6.49
N ILE A 41 -0.07 -5.51 -6.15
CA ILE A 41 1.25 -5.26 -5.56
C ILE A 41 1.37 -5.90 -4.17
N ILE A 42 0.32 -5.83 -3.35
CA ILE A 42 0.28 -6.49 -2.04
C ILE A 42 0.46 -8.01 -2.19
N GLU A 43 -0.28 -8.64 -3.10
CA GLU A 43 -0.17 -10.09 -3.35
C GLU A 43 1.25 -10.50 -3.80
N ILE A 44 1.94 -9.62 -4.55
CA ILE A 44 3.33 -9.83 -4.94
C ILE A 44 4.24 -9.73 -3.71
N LEU A 45 4.06 -8.70 -2.87
CA LEU A 45 4.84 -8.49 -1.66
C LEU A 45 4.69 -9.66 -0.67
N GLU A 46 3.49 -10.17 -0.45
CA GLU A 46 3.23 -11.30 0.46
C GLU A 46 3.98 -12.57 0.06
N LYS A 47 4.21 -12.78 -1.24
CA LYS A 47 4.90 -13.95 -1.80
C LYS A 47 6.40 -13.70 -2.00
N HIS A 48 6.87 -12.47 -1.78
CA HIS A 48 8.24 -12.09 -2.11
C HIS A 48 9.25 -12.70 -1.11
N PRO A 49 10.35 -13.31 -1.58
CA PRO A 49 11.31 -14.01 -0.72
C PRO A 49 11.94 -13.12 0.36
N ASP A 50 12.26 -11.85 0.05
CA ASP A 50 12.80 -10.87 1.01
C ASP A 50 11.92 -10.63 2.25
N ILE A 51 10.63 -10.95 2.17
CA ILE A 51 9.63 -10.61 3.18
C ILE A 51 9.05 -11.88 3.84
N LYS A 52 9.60 -13.05 3.47
CA LYS A 52 9.23 -14.34 4.03
C LYS A 52 9.47 -14.35 5.54
N GLY A 53 8.40 -14.60 6.30
CA GLY A 53 8.41 -14.55 7.78
C GLY A 53 8.13 -13.17 8.38
N ARG A 54 7.88 -12.15 7.55
CA ARG A 54 7.52 -10.78 7.94
C ARG A 54 6.25 -10.29 7.24
N THR A 55 5.35 -11.21 6.91
CA THR A 55 4.10 -10.91 6.20
C THR A 55 3.13 -10.11 7.04
N GLN A 56 3.22 -10.17 8.37
CA GLN A 56 2.30 -9.49 9.30
C GLN A 56 2.19 -7.97 9.05
N GLU A 57 3.29 -7.30 8.69
CA GLU A 57 3.26 -5.86 8.38
C GLU A 57 2.58 -5.58 7.02
N ILE A 58 2.73 -6.49 6.04
CA ILE A 58 2.02 -6.41 4.74
C ILE A 58 0.55 -6.73 4.91
N GLU A 59 0.22 -7.77 5.68
CA GLU A 59 -1.15 -8.17 6.02
C GLU A 59 -1.87 -7.03 6.74
N MET A 60 -1.18 -6.32 7.66
CA MET A 60 -1.71 -5.11 8.28
C MET A 60 -1.93 -3.99 7.27
N LEU A 61 -1.00 -3.74 6.34
CA LEU A 61 -1.21 -2.77 5.24
C LEU A 61 -2.42 -3.14 4.37
N ALA A 62 -2.56 -4.42 4.03
CA ALA A 62 -3.63 -4.96 3.21
C ALA A 62 -4.99 -4.83 3.90
N SER A 63 -5.06 -5.23 5.18
CA SER A 63 -6.24 -5.06 6.02
C SER A 63 -6.61 -3.59 6.17
N TYR A 64 -5.61 -2.73 6.42
CA TYR A 64 -5.83 -1.30 6.57
C TYR A 64 -6.37 -0.69 5.27
N LEU A 65 -5.78 -1.02 4.12
CA LEU A 65 -6.27 -0.62 2.80
C LEU A 65 -7.70 -1.13 2.53
N GLY A 66 -7.99 -2.39 2.79
CA GLY A 66 -9.32 -2.98 2.58
C GLY A 66 -10.41 -2.32 3.45
N GLN A 67 -10.10 -2.00 4.71
CA GLN A 67 -11.01 -1.24 5.58
C GLN A 67 -11.19 0.20 5.10
N SER A 68 -10.12 0.80 4.55
CA SER A 68 -10.12 2.17 4.03
C SER A 68 -11.05 2.42 2.85
N ILE A 69 -11.41 1.35 2.15
CA ILE A 69 -12.10 1.42 0.87
C ILE A 69 -13.57 1.07 1.02
N ASN A 70 -13.90 0.15 1.93
CA ASN A 70 -15.25 -0.35 2.11
C ASN A 70 -16.14 0.48 3.04
N GLN A 71 -15.58 1.50 3.73
CA GLN A 71 -16.37 2.38 4.57
C GLN A 71 -16.54 3.75 3.92
N GLU A 72 -17.80 4.17 3.75
CA GLU A 72 -18.19 5.58 3.59
C GLU A 72 -17.79 6.46 4.80
N MET A 73 -17.26 5.85 5.88
CA MET A 73 -17.06 6.46 7.20
C MET A 73 -15.74 6.13 7.90
N VAL A 74 -14.69 5.63 7.23
CA VAL A 74 -13.37 5.97 7.78
C VAL A 74 -13.00 7.32 7.17
N ASP A 75 -12.92 8.34 8.01
CA ASP A 75 -12.26 9.62 7.72
C ASP A 75 -10.75 9.36 7.58
N LEU A 76 -10.42 8.50 6.63
CA LEU A 76 -9.12 7.93 6.44
C LEU A 76 -8.33 8.94 5.65
N SER A 77 -7.87 9.92 6.40
CA SER A 77 -7.08 10.97 5.82
C SER A 77 -5.79 10.34 5.31
N LYS A 78 -5.37 10.79 4.12
CA LYS A 78 -4.03 10.57 3.58
C LYS A 78 -2.92 10.68 4.64
N LYS A 79 -3.12 11.49 5.68
CA LYS A 79 -2.23 11.67 6.82
C LYS A 79 -2.07 10.41 7.69
N GLU A 80 -3.14 9.66 7.98
CA GLU A 80 -3.05 8.42 8.77
C GLU A 80 -2.31 7.33 7.99
N TRP A 81 -2.63 7.19 6.70
CA TRP A 81 -1.89 6.30 5.81
C TRP A 81 -0.40 6.64 5.79
N GLN A 82 -0.05 7.92 5.60
CA GLN A 82 1.35 8.37 5.60
C GLN A 82 2.05 8.10 6.94
N ALA A 83 1.37 8.33 8.06
CA ALA A 83 1.90 8.07 9.39
C ALA A 83 2.20 6.59 9.63
N TYR A 84 1.42 5.69 9.03
CA TYR A 84 1.64 4.25 9.14
C TYR A 84 2.66 3.72 8.12
N PHE A 85 2.58 4.18 6.87
CA PHE A 85 3.42 3.72 5.77
C PHE A 85 4.88 4.15 5.90
N ALA A 86 5.15 5.40 6.31
CA ALA A 86 6.52 5.93 6.34
C ALA A 86 7.45 5.19 7.33
N PRO A 87 7.03 4.86 8.57
CA PRO A 87 7.83 4.03 9.47
C PRO A 87 8.10 2.62 8.92
N TYR A 88 7.11 2.01 8.28
CA TYR A 88 7.25 0.68 7.68
C TYR A 88 8.24 0.69 6.51
N ALA A 89 8.09 1.64 5.59
CA ALA A 89 9.02 1.80 4.48
C ALA A 89 10.45 1.99 5.01
N THR A 90 10.64 2.86 6.00
CA THR A 90 11.96 3.08 6.63
C THR A 90 12.55 1.79 7.20
N ARG A 91 11.77 0.96 7.91
CA ARG A 91 12.23 -0.35 8.42
C ARG A 91 12.65 -1.30 7.31
N LEU A 92 11.92 -1.35 6.20
CA LEU A 92 12.29 -2.18 5.05
C LEU A 92 13.55 -1.65 4.34
N PHE A 93 13.70 -0.33 4.22
CA PHE A 93 14.88 0.28 3.60
C PHE A 93 16.15 0.08 4.42
N SER A 94 16.06 0.07 5.75
CA SER A 94 17.21 -0.08 6.66
C SER A 94 17.69 -1.54 6.80
N ILE A 95 16.87 -2.52 6.43
CA ILE A 95 17.23 -3.95 6.48
C ILE A 95 17.85 -4.43 5.15
N ASN A 96 17.63 -3.70 4.05
CA ASN A 96 18.14 -4.01 2.72
C ASN A 96 19.42 -3.22 2.34
N GLN A 97 20.12 -2.66 3.33
CA GLN A 97 21.46 -2.07 3.21
C GLN A 97 22.50 -3.02 3.79
#